data_AF-A0A4C1V8Y3-F1
#
_entry.id   AF-A0A4C1V8Y3-F1
#
_cell.length_a   1.000
_cell.length_b   1.000
_cell.length_c   1.000
_cell.angle_alpha   90.00
_cell.angle_beta   90.00
_cell.angle_gamma   90.00
#
_symmetry.space_group_name_H-M   'P 1'
#
loop_
_entity.id
_entity.type
_entity.pdbx_description
1 polymer ?
#
loop_
_entity_poly.entity_id
_entity_poly.type
_entity_poly.pdbx_seq_one_letter_code
_entity_poly.pdbx_strand_id
1 'polypeptide(L)'
;MDRDPAFAAAYTAQIDKLIENGYTRRIENRAQVRDCFFLPHFAVTNPNKPNKIRVVFDAATRFEGKSLNDYLISGPDLLNSLTGILFRFRKGSVAFTGDIRDMFLRVRVCAPDQRAQLILWRDEYPNAEVAVKRDHYVDDFICSTDSVSEAAKLISDVTVVHARGASISGGGRLTRRN
;
A
#
# COMPACT_ATOMS: atom_id res chain seq x y z
N MET A 1 -2.34 -12.80 4.65
CA MET A 1 -1.07 -13.44 4.29
C MET A 1 -0.99 -14.85 4.88
N ASP A 2 -1.67 -15.12 5.98
CA ASP A 2 -1.60 -16.40 6.72
C ASP A 2 -2.17 -17.63 6.00
N ARG A 3 -2.98 -17.43 4.95
CA ARG A 3 -3.58 -18.53 4.19
C ARG A 3 -2.60 -19.22 3.23
N ASP A 4 -1.61 -18.49 2.75
CA ASP A 4 -0.64 -18.98 1.77
C ASP A 4 0.75 -18.38 2.08
N PRO A 5 1.62 -19.16 2.75
CA PRO A 5 2.97 -18.72 3.09
C PRO A 5 3.84 -18.37 1.87
N ALA A 6 3.64 -19.06 0.74
CA ALA A 6 4.41 -18.80 -0.48
C ALA A 6 4.00 -17.46 -1.10
N PHE A 7 2.70 -17.17 -1.12
CA PHE A 7 2.18 -15.85 -1.53
C PHE A 7 2.69 -14.73 -0.60
N ALA A 8 2.67 -14.96 0.72
CA ALA A 8 3.16 -13.99 1.69
C ALA A 8 4.64 -13.67 1.46
N ALA A 9 5.49 -14.69 1.35
CA ALA A 9 6.92 -14.53 1.09
C ALA A 9 7.18 -13.80 -0.24
N ALA A 10 6.43 -14.13 -1.30
CA ALA A 10 6.54 -13.43 -2.57
C ALA A 10 6.16 -11.94 -2.44
N TYR A 11 5.10 -11.64 -1.69
CA TYR A 11 4.61 -10.28 -1.47
C TYR A 11 5.60 -9.44 -0.66
N THR A 12 6.10 -9.99 0.46
CA THR A 12 7.16 -9.38 1.27
C THR A 12 8.40 -9.08 0.43
N ALA A 13 8.86 -10.04 -0.37
CA ALA A 13 10.01 -9.83 -1.26
C ALA A 13 9.80 -8.72 -2.31
N GLN A 14 8.57 -8.37 -2.69
CA GLN A 14 8.32 -7.21 -3.55
C GLN A 14 8.43 -5.90 -2.79
N ILE A 15 7.89 -5.83 -1.57
CA ILE A 15 8.00 -4.64 -0.73
C ILE A 15 9.45 -4.38 -0.31
N ASP A 16 10.20 -5.42 0.06
CA ASP A 16 11.62 -5.29 0.38
C ASP A 16 12.42 -4.75 -0.80
N LYS A 17 12.13 -5.21 -2.03
CA LYS A 17 12.75 -4.64 -3.24
C LYS A 17 12.43 -3.16 -3.43
N LEU A 18 11.24 -2.68 -3.06
CA LEU A 18 10.94 -1.25 -3.13
C LEU A 18 11.79 -0.45 -2.14
N ILE A 19 12.06 -1.03 -0.96
CA ILE A 19 12.91 -0.43 0.07
C ILE A 19 14.39 -0.45 -0.36
N GLU A 20 14.90 -1.60 -0.81
CA GLU A 20 16.28 -1.78 -1.27
C GLU A 20 16.63 -0.86 -2.44
N ASN A 21 15.70 -0.69 -3.38
CA ASN A 21 15.88 0.23 -4.52
C ASN A 21 15.69 1.71 -4.15
N GLY A 22 15.32 2.01 -2.91
CA GLY A 22 15.11 3.38 -2.41
C GLY A 22 13.83 4.05 -2.95
N TYR A 23 12.88 3.27 -3.47
CA TYR A 23 11.56 3.78 -3.91
C TYR A 23 10.60 3.99 -2.74
N THR A 24 10.82 3.27 -1.64
CA THR A 24 10.04 3.40 -0.41
C THR A 24 11.00 3.43 0.77
N ARG A 25 10.62 4.11 1.86
CA ARG A 25 11.37 4.13 3.11
C ARG A 25 10.46 3.88 4.28
N ARG A 26 11.01 3.30 5.35
CA ARG A 26 10.31 3.19 6.63
C ARG A 26 10.24 4.57 7.29
N ILE A 27 9.14 4.84 7.98
CA ILE A 27 8.96 6.05 8.78
C ILE A 27 9.24 5.70 10.23
N GLU A 28 10.34 6.22 10.79
CA GLU A 28 10.76 5.92 12.15
C GLU A 28 9.98 6.73 13.19
N ASN A 29 9.70 8.00 12.89
CA ASN A 29 8.98 8.89 13.78
C ASN A 29 7.48 8.92 13.43
N ARG A 30 6.68 8.24 14.24
CA ARG A 30 5.22 8.17 14.10
C ARG A 30 4.53 9.53 14.18
N ALA A 31 5.14 10.55 14.78
CA ALA A 31 4.59 11.91 14.78
C ALA A 31 4.51 12.51 13.36
N GLN A 32 5.29 11.98 12.40
CA GLN A 32 5.22 12.38 10.98
C GLN A 32 3.98 11.84 10.25
N VAL A 33 3.20 10.96 10.90
CA VAL A 33 2.07 10.25 10.30
C VAL A 33 0.73 10.98 10.56
N ARG A 34 0.77 12.17 11.15
CA ARG A 34 -0.42 12.99 11.36
C ARG A 34 -0.90 13.59 10.02
N ASP A 35 -2.21 13.62 9.81
CA ASP A 35 -2.83 14.22 8.61
C ASP A 35 -2.33 13.62 7.28
N CYS A 36 -2.06 12.31 7.27
CA CYS A 36 -1.54 11.57 6.12
C CYS A 36 -2.62 10.71 5.42
N PHE A 37 -2.37 10.37 4.16
CA PHE A 37 -3.22 9.46 3.40
C PHE A 37 -2.51 8.11 3.25
N PHE A 38 -3.24 7.02 3.53
CA PHE A 38 -2.75 5.66 3.34
C PHE A 38 -3.30 5.10 2.05
N LEU A 39 -2.39 4.63 1.20
CA LEU A 39 -2.69 4.02 -0.08
C LEU A 39 -2.87 2.50 0.14
N PRO A 40 -4.09 1.97 -0.03
CA PRO A 40 -4.31 0.54 0.03
C PRO A 40 -3.46 -0.15 -1.02
N HIS A 41 -3.00 -1.36 -0.70
CA HIS A 41 -2.24 -2.16 -1.65
C HIS A 41 -2.60 -3.63 -1.56
N PHE A 42 -2.52 -4.29 -2.72
CA PHE A 42 -2.80 -5.72 -2.85
C PHE A 42 -1.93 -6.34 -3.93
N ALA A 43 -1.90 -7.66 -4.01
CA ALA A 43 -1.16 -8.37 -5.05
C ALA A 43 -2.09 -8.77 -6.19
N VAL A 44 -1.59 -8.69 -7.41
CA VAL A 44 -2.24 -9.29 -8.58
C VAL A 44 -1.29 -10.26 -9.26
N THR A 45 -1.85 -11.37 -9.75
CA THR A 45 -1.14 -12.36 -10.57
C THR A 45 -1.61 -12.24 -12.01
N ASN A 46 -0.68 -12.30 -12.96
CA ASN A 46 -1.04 -12.40 -14.37
C ASN A 46 -1.20 -13.88 -14.74
N PRO A 47 -2.33 -14.33 -15.33
CA PRO A 47 -2.49 -15.72 -15.78
C PRO A 47 -1.38 -16.20 -16.71
N ASN A 48 -0.81 -15.30 -17.52
CA ASN A 48 0.29 -15.61 -18.45
C ASN A 48 1.67 -15.66 -17.75
N LYS A 49 1.76 -15.23 -16.49
CA LYS A 49 2.98 -15.23 -15.66
C LYS A 49 2.62 -15.60 -14.22
N PRO A 50 2.15 -16.84 -13.97
CA PRO A 50 1.57 -17.23 -12.69
C PRO A 50 2.56 -17.10 -11.52
N ASN A 51 3.87 -17.27 -11.79
CA ASN A 51 4.92 -17.18 -10.79
C ASN A 51 5.33 -15.73 -10.43
N LYS A 52 4.73 -14.71 -11.07
CA LYS A 52 5.07 -13.31 -10.84
C LYS A 52 3.87 -12.54 -10.33
N ILE A 53 3.94 -12.17 -9.06
CA ILE A 53 3.02 -11.20 -8.47
C ILE A 53 3.44 -9.76 -8.82
N ARG A 54 2.48 -8.85 -8.82
CA ARG A 54 2.71 -7.40 -8.85
C ARG A 54 1.97 -6.77 -7.68
N VAL A 55 2.65 -5.89 -6.95
CA VAL A 55 2.00 -5.05 -5.94
C VAL A 55 1.28 -3.91 -6.67
N VAL A 56 0.01 -3.75 -6.40
CA VAL A 56 -0.82 -2.64 -6.90
C VAL A 56 -1.12 -1.73 -5.73
N PHE A 57 -0.90 -0.43 -5.94
CA PHE A 57 -1.28 0.62 -5.01
C PHE A 57 -2.56 1.28 -5.53
N ASP A 58 -3.62 1.23 -4.75
CA ASP A 58 -4.95 1.64 -5.19
C ASP A 58 -5.30 3.06 -4.73
N ALA A 59 -4.98 4.02 -5.59
CA ALA A 59 -5.35 5.43 -5.41
C ALA A 59 -6.84 5.73 -5.66
N ALA A 60 -7.61 4.76 -6.17
CA ALA A 60 -9.03 4.92 -6.46
C ALA A 60 -9.94 4.46 -5.31
N THR A 61 -9.42 3.71 -4.33
CA THR A 61 -10.17 3.38 -3.12
C THR A 61 -10.68 4.66 -2.45
N ARG A 62 -11.98 4.67 -2.13
CA ARG A 62 -12.68 5.79 -1.50
C ARG A 62 -12.78 5.58 0.02
N PHE A 63 -12.45 6.62 0.77
CA PHE A 63 -12.72 6.78 2.19
C PHE A 63 -13.59 8.02 2.38
N GLU A 64 -14.69 7.91 3.14
CA GLU A 64 -15.66 9.01 3.33
C GLU A 64 -16.10 9.68 2.01
N GLY A 65 -16.25 8.88 0.96
CA GLY A 65 -16.68 9.34 -0.36
C GLY A 65 -15.57 9.99 -1.22
N LYS A 66 -14.32 10.08 -0.75
CA LYS A 66 -13.19 10.66 -1.48
C LYS A 66 -12.04 9.67 -1.68
N SER A 67 -11.37 9.74 -2.83
CA SER A 67 -10.16 8.96 -3.15
C SER A 67 -8.96 9.88 -3.32
N LEU A 68 -7.74 9.33 -3.30
CA LEU A 68 -6.53 10.13 -3.56
C LEU A 68 -6.62 10.84 -4.92
N ASN A 69 -7.13 10.14 -5.94
CA ASN A 69 -7.31 10.70 -7.28
C ASN A 69 -8.20 11.96 -7.31
N ASP A 70 -9.17 12.08 -6.40
CA ASP A 70 -10.04 13.26 -6.33
C ASP A 70 -9.31 14.51 -5.78
N TYR A 71 -8.14 14.34 -5.15
CA TYR A 71 -7.31 15.42 -4.60
C TYR A 71 -6.11 15.78 -5.50
N LEU A 72 -5.82 14.98 -6.52
CA LEU A 72 -4.73 15.24 -7.45
C LEU A 72 -5.16 16.26 -8.50
N ILE A 73 -4.36 17.31 -8.68
CA ILE A 73 -4.56 18.28 -9.75
C ILE A 73 -4.00 17.69 -11.04
N SER A 74 -4.86 17.51 -12.05
CA SER A 74 -4.41 17.12 -13.38
C SER A 74 -3.56 18.23 -13.99
N GLY A 75 -2.28 17.93 -14.20
CA GLY A 75 -1.38 18.79 -14.99
C GLY A 75 -1.70 18.73 -16.49
N PRO A 76 -1.09 19.60 -17.31
CA PRO A 76 -1.17 19.49 -18.76
C PRO A 76 -0.58 18.17 -19.25
N ASP A 77 -1.03 17.68 -20.40
CA ASP A 77 -0.43 16.52 -21.03
C ASP A 77 1.00 16.86 -21.50
N LEU A 78 1.98 16.25 -20.83
CA LEU A 78 3.42 16.41 -21.13
C LEU A 78 3.94 15.29 -22.04
N LEU A 79 3.08 14.38 -22.51
CA LEU A 79 3.49 13.30 -23.39
C LEU A 79 3.82 13.84 -24.79
N ASN A 80 4.94 13.37 -25.33
CA ASN A 80 5.26 13.62 -26.73
C ASN A 80 4.29 12.85 -27.62
N SER A 81 3.83 13.48 -28.71
CA SER A 81 3.02 12.81 -29.72
C SER A 81 3.73 11.56 -30.26
N LEU A 82 3.06 10.40 -30.14
CA LEU A 82 3.56 9.13 -30.65
C LEU A 82 3.88 9.21 -32.14
N THR A 83 3.01 9.84 -32.94
CA THR A 83 3.24 10.06 -34.37
C THR A 83 4.51 10.87 -34.63
N GLY A 84 4.73 11.93 -33.84
CA GLY A 84 5.95 12.73 -33.92
C GLY A 84 7.22 11.94 -33.58
N ILE A 85 7.14 11.06 -32.56
CA ILE A 85 8.23 10.15 -32.20
C ILE A 85 8.52 9.20 -33.36
N LEU A 86 7.49 8.56 -33.94
CA LEU A 86 7.66 7.60 -35.05
C LEU A 86 8.26 8.25 -36.30
N PHE A 87 7.88 9.49 -36.63
CA PHE A 87 8.49 10.22 -37.74
C PHE A 87 9.97 10.52 -37.51
N ARG A 88 10.35 10.95 -36.29
CA ARG A 88 11.77 11.18 -35.95
C ARG A 88 12.56 9.88 -35.92
N PHE A 89 11.98 8.82 -35.39
CA PHE A 89 12.59 7.49 -35.33
C PHE A 89 12.96 6.96 -36.73
N ARG A 90 12.14 7.23 -37.75
CA ARG A 90 12.40 6.83 -39.15
C ARG A 90 13.46 7.67 -39.88
N LYS A 91 13.93 8.80 -39.32
CA LYS A 91 14.93 9.66 -40.00
C LYS A 91 16.33 9.07 -40.00
N GLY A 92 16.66 8.22 -39.03
CA GLY A 92 17.97 7.58 -38.93
C GLY A 92 18.07 6.31 -39.76
N SER A 93 19.27 5.97 -40.22
CA SER A 93 19.57 4.68 -40.89
C SER A 93 19.66 3.51 -39.91
N VAL A 94 19.87 3.79 -38.62
CA VAL A 94 19.96 2.81 -37.55
C VAL A 94 18.97 3.17 -36.46
N ALA A 95 18.17 2.17 -36.04
CA ALA A 95 17.16 2.29 -35.02
C ALA A 95 17.52 1.43 -33.80
N PHE A 96 17.25 1.94 -32.60
CA PHE A 96 17.39 1.19 -31.36
C PHE A 96 16.21 1.47 -30.44
N THR A 97 15.93 0.53 -29.55
CA THR A 97 14.92 0.65 -28.50
C THR A 97 15.54 0.23 -27.18
N GLY A 98 15.02 0.77 -26.08
CA GLY A 98 15.48 0.44 -24.74
C GLY A 98 14.31 0.38 -23.78
N ASP A 99 14.38 -0.54 -22.82
CA ASP A 99 13.42 -0.63 -21.72
C ASP A 99 14.04 0.02 -20.48
N ILE A 100 13.41 1.09 -19.98
CA ILE A 100 13.85 1.76 -18.76
C ILE A 100 13.17 1.08 -17.59
N ARG A 101 13.91 0.17 -16.93
CA ARG A 101 13.42 -0.56 -15.77
C ARG A 101 12.93 0.40 -14.68
N ASP A 102 11.69 0.17 -14.24
CA ASP A 102 11.01 0.88 -13.16
C ASP A 102 10.97 2.41 -13.36
N MET A 103 10.82 2.86 -14.61
CA MET A 103 10.87 4.28 -14.99
C MET A 103 10.02 5.19 -14.10
N PHE A 104 8.76 4.81 -13.82
CA PHE A 104 7.85 5.62 -13.02
C PHE A 104 8.29 5.75 -11.55
N LEU A 105 8.90 4.71 -10.98
CA LEU A 105 9.40 4.74 -9.59
C LEU A 105 10.69 5.54 -9.44
N ARG A 106 11.39 5.83 -10.55
CA ARG A 106 12.59 6.68 -10.55
C ARG A 106 12.26 8.18 -10.45
N VAL A 107 11.00 8.57 -10.64
CA VAL A 107 10.56 9.97 -10.46
C VAL A 107 10.29 10.21 -8.98
N ARG A 108 11.04 11.12 -8.36
CA ARG A 108 10.86 11.44 -6.94
C ARG A 108 9.64 12.34 -6.74
N VAL A 109 8.78 11.92 -5.82
CA VAL A 109 7.71 12.76 -5.28
C VAL A 109 8.30 13.79 -4.32
N CYS A 110 7.84 15.03 -4.39
CA CYS A 110 8.36 16.09 -3.54
C CYS A 110 8.05 15.78 -2.05
N ALA A 111 8.93 16.22 -1.14
CA ALA A 111 8.83 15.83 0.27
C ALA A 111 7.47 16.15 0.94
N PRO A 112 6.82 17.31 0.67
CA PRO A 112 5.48 17.59 1.19
C PRO A 112 4.39 16.61 0.73
N ASP A 113 4.49 16.08 -0.50
CA ASP A 113 3.45 15.24 -1.11
C ASP A 113 3.61 13.76 -0.77
N GLN A 114 4.78 13.33 -0.30
CA GLN A 114 5.05 11.93 0.08
C GLN A 114 4.07 11.41 1.15
N ARG A 115 3.54 12.30 2.01
CA ARG A 115 2.52 11.97 3.02
C ARG A 115 1.20 11.47 2.45
N ALA A 116 0.97 11.66 1.14
CA ALA A 116 -0.22 11.19 0.44
C ALA A 116 -0.06 9.76 -0.11
N GLN A 117 1.13 9.18 -0.03
CA GLN A 117 1.47 7.87 -0.61
C GLN A 117 2.01 6.90 0.44
N LEU A 118 1.58 7.03 1.70
CA LEU A 118 1.99 6.10 2.75
C LEU A 118 1.34 4.74 2.54
N ILE A 119 2.05 3.67 2.85
CA ILE A 119 1.49 2.30 2.83
C ILE A 119 1.61 1.66 4.22
N LEU A 120 0.63 0.84 4.58
CA LEU A 120 0.66 0.09 5.83
C LEU A 120 1.28 -1.28 5.58
N TRP A 121 2.41 -1.55 6.23
CA TRP A 121 3.07 -2.84 6.10
C TRP A 121 2.89 -3.70 7.35
N ARG A 122 2.53 -4.97 7.13
CA ARG A 122 2.09 -5.89 8.20
C ARG A 122 3.19 -6.25 9.19
N ASP A 123 4.45 -6.28 8.75
CA ASP A 123 5.57 -6.59 9.63
C ASP A 123 5.81 -5.51 10.70
N GLU A 124 5.07 -4.38 10.64
CA GLU A 124 5.19 -3.29 11.60
C GLU A 124 4.39 -3.53 12.90
N TYR A 125 3.31 -4.33 12.84
CA TYR A 125 2.39 -4.56 13.99
C TYR A 125 2.05 -6.05 14.25
N PRO A 126 3.04 -6.95 14.29
CA PRO A 126 2.78 -8.40 14.42
C PRO A 126 2.00 -8.74 15.70
N ASN A 127 2.30 -8.06 16.82
CA ASN A 127 1.65 -8.30 18.09
C ASN A 127 0.20 -7.79 18.11
N ALA A 128 -0.05 -6.62 17.51
CA ALA A 128 -1.41 -6.09 17.41
C ALA A 128 -2.26 -6.93 16.45
N GLU A 129 -1.70 -7.45 15.36
CA GLU A 129 -2.45 -8.37 14.48
C GLU A 129 -2.86 -9.65 15.20
N VAL A 130 -1.95 -10.26 15.97
CA VAL A 130 -2.27 -11.45 16.77
C VAL A 130 -3.35 -11.13 17.80
N ALA A 131 -3.20 -10.00 18.51
CA ALA A 131 -4.17 -9.59 19.53
C ALA A 131 -5.54 -9.25 18.91
N VAL A 132 -5.59 -8.60 17.74
CA VAL A 132 -6.85 -8.32 17.04
C VAL A 132 -7.58 -9.60 16.63
N LYS A 133 -6.86 -10.65 16.24
CA LYS A 133 -7.48 -11.92 15.82
C LYS A 133 -7.88 -12.82 16.99
N ARG A 134 -7.09 -12.81 18.08
CA ARG A 134 -7.23 -13.77 19.18
C ARG A 134 -7.99 -13.20 20.37
N ASP A 135 -7.83 -11.91 20.64
CA ASP A 135 -8.16 -11.29 21.91
C ASP A 135 -9.31 -10.25 21.76
N HIS A 136 -9.96 -10.21 20.60
CA HIS A 136 -11.21 -9.47 20.39
C HIS A 136 -12.44 -10.38 20.56
N TYR A 137 -13.41 -9.91 21.35
CA TYR A 137 -14.76 -10.45 21.40
C TYR A 137 -15.76 -9.35 21.08
N VAL A 138 -16.31 -9.38 19.86
CA VAL A 138 -17.21 -8.33 19.36
C VAL A 138 -16.53 -6.96 19.48
N ASP A 139 -17.04 -6.06 20.32
CA ASP A 139 -16.50 -4.72 20.52
C ASP A 139 -15.44 -4.65 21.63
N ASP A 140 -15.28 -5.73 22.41
CA ASP A 140 -14.38 -5.78 23.54
C ASP A 140 -13.01 -6.33 23.14
N PHE A 141 -11.95 -5.68 23.62
CA PHE A 141 -10.57 -6.13 23.50
C PHE A 141 -10.03 -6.52 24.88
N ILE A 142 -9.68 -7.80 25.05
CA ILE A 142 -9.25 -8.34 26.35
C ILE A 142 -7.94 -9.12 26.15
N CYS A 143 -6.82 -8.48 26.48
CA CYS A 143 -5.49 -9.04 26.35
C CYS A 143 -4.68 -8.85 27.64
N SER A 144 -3.72 -9.74 27.91
CA SER A 144 -2.76 -9.64 29.01
C SER A 144 -1.33 -9.60 28.47
N THR A 145 -0.50 -8.71 29.00
CA THR A 145 0.93 -8.59 28.67
C THR A 145 1.78 -8.67 29.94
N ASP A 146 3.06 -9.00 29.79
CA ASP A 146 3.97 -9.18 30.93
C ASP A 146 4.49 -7.83 31.50
N SER A 147 4.27 -6.72 30.77
CA SER A 147 4.66 -5.38 31.23
C SER A 147 3.69 -4.27 30.78
N VAL A 148 3.70 -3.15 31.51
CA VAL A 148 2.92 -1.94 31.20
C VAL A 148 3.38 -1.27 29.91
N SER A 149 4.69 -1.29 29.62
CA SER A 149 5.23 -0.70 28.39
C SER A 149 4.76 -1.47 27.14
N GLU A 150 4.69 -2.80 27.24
CA GLU A 150 4.15 -3.64 26.18
C GLU A 150 2.65 -3.45 26.01
N ALA A 151 1.88 -3.35 27.11
CA ALA A 151 0.46 -3.04 27.07
C ALA A 151 0.19 -1.71 26.34
N ALA A 152 0.92 -0.65 26.70
CA ALA A 152 0.76 0.68 26.10
C ALA A 152 1.05 0.67 24.59
N LYS A 153 2.11 -0.04 24.18
CA LYS A 153 2.45 -0.22 22.76
C LYS A 153 1.38 -1.00 22.02
N LEU A 154 0.93 -2.13 22.58
CA LEU A 154 -0.08 -2.98 21.98
C LEU A 154 -1.43 -2.25 21.83
N ILE A 155 -1.88 -1.51 22.85
CA ILE A 155 -3.10 -0.71 22.80
C ILE A 155 -2.99 0.36 21.71
N SER A 156 -1.85 1.06 21.64
CA SER A 156 -1.61 2.07 20.60
C SER A 156 -1.66 1.45 19.21
N ASP A 157 -1.00 0.31 19.03
CA ASP A 157 -0.92 -0.40 17.75
C ASP A 157 -2.30 -0.97 17.33
N VAL A 158 -3.07 -1.55 18.26
CA VAL A 158 -4.44 -2.05 18.03
C VAL A 158 -5.39 -0.90 17.69
N THR A 159 -5.33 0.21 18.41
CA THR A 159 -6.15 1.41 18.13
C THR A 159 -5.88 1.93 16.72
N VAL A 160 -4.62 1.92 16.28
CA VAL A 160 -4.22 2.30 14.92
C VAL A 160 -4.76 1.32 13.88
N VAL A 161 -4.70 0.02 14.15
CA VAL A 161 -5.27 -1.01 13.27
C VAL A 161 -6.79 -0.83 13.13
N HIS A 162 -7.51 -0.62 14.24
CA HIS A 162 -8.97 -0.44 14.27
C HIS A 162 -9.43 0.84 13.61
N ALA A 163 -8.76 1.97 13.88
CA ALA A 163 -9.07 3.26 13.26
C ALA A 163 -8.88 3.24 11.73
N ARG A 164 -8.11 2.28 11.20
CA ARG A 164 -7.78 2.15 9.77
C ARG A 164 -8.47 0.97 9.08
N GLY A 165 -9.16 0.10 9.83
CA GLY A 165 -9.73 -1.17 9.40
C GLY A 165 -11.23 -1.16 9.10
N ALA A 166 -11.74 -0.17 8.36
CA ALA A 166 -13.08 -0.29 7.77
C ALA A 166 -13.04 -1.22 6.54
N SER A 167 -12.96 -2.53 6.76
CA SER A 167 -13.46 -3.64 5.93
C SER A 167 -12.62 -4.90 6.15
N ILE A 168 -12.98 -5.68 7.18
CA ILE A 168 -12.76 -7.13 7.16
C ILE A 168 -14.07 -7.72 6.63
N SER A 169 -14.10 -8.01 5.34
CA SER A 169 -15.20 -8.76 4.75
C SER A 169 -15.15 -10.21 5.25
N GLY A 170 -16.07 -10.54 6.16
CA GLY A 170 -16.35 -11.88 6.66
C GLY A 170 -17.83 -11.95 7.02
N GLY A 171 -18.61 -12.62 6.18
CA GLY A 171 -20.07 -12.58 6.13
C GLY A 171 -20.81 -12.88 7.45
N GLY A 172 -21.81 -12.04 7.72
CA GLY A 172 -22.83 -12.22 8.76
C GLY A 172 -23.89 -11.14 8.60
N ARG A 173 -24.85 -11.38 7.70
CA ARG A 173 -25.98 -10.48 7.43
C ARG A 173 -26.88 -10.45 8.67
N LEU A 174 -26.86 -9.36 9.44
CA LEU A 174 -27.91 -9.07 10.43
C LEU A 174 -28.75 -7.89 9.92
N THR A 175 -29.86 -8.26 9.32
CA THR A 175 -30.99 -7.38 9.03
C THR A 175 -31.47 -6.72 10.32
N ARG A 176 -31.52 -5.39 10.39
CA ARG A 176 -32.36 -4.69 11.37
C ARG A 176 -33.76 -4.54 10.80
N ARG A 177 -34.69 -5.33 11.34
CA ARG A 177 -36.11 -5.00 11.41
C ARG A 177 -36.30 -3.98 12.53
N ASN A 178 -36.68 -2.77 12.18
CA ASN A 178 -37.91 -2.05 12.56
C ASN A 178 -37.71 -0.57 12.20
#